data_AF-A0A9D3MIC8-F1
#
_entry.id   AF-A0A9D3MIC8-F1
#
_cell.length_a   1.000
_cell.length_b   1.000
_cell.length_c   1.000
_cell.angle_alpha   90.00
_cell.angle_beta   90.00
_cell.angle_gamma   90.00
#
_symmetry.space_group_name_H-M   'P 1'
#
loop_
_entity.id
_entity.type
_entity.pdbx_description
1 polymer ?
#
loop_
_entity_poly.entity_id
_entity_poly.type
_entity_poly.pdbx_seq_one_letter_code
_entity_poly.pdbx_strand_id
1 'polypeptide(L)'
;MEAAAAVRELQLILQTLGTCQGNMAEGQLRVDANVSVHRPGEPLGVRTEVKNINSARFLARAIDYEIERQMELLGSGGTVLNETRAFDFKSGQTIPMRDKEGLQDYRFMPEPNLPPLVVYDSQLPSARRARLVDVFGIRPEHSLTLVNEDRLTEYFEGVARMTRAEPKKAIGWVIKDVLGLLKQLGLSVSQSPVSPRALAELLDLLEDGRVSSSAAKTVFQELWKGTGRSPAQIVKELDLGLVDDGDEIQRICQSVIDSHPEEVRAIRAGNRKVLNKLIGLVQKQTKGRADPVRVKAMLEEGTS
;
A
#
# COMPACT_ATOMS: atom_id res chain seq x y z
N MET A 1 -11.37 30.92 29.49
CA MET A 1 -12.13 29.66 29.26
C MET A 1 -11.64 28.83 28.06
N GLU A 2 -11.38 29.42 26.90
CA GLU A 2 -11.02 28.68 25.67
C GLU A 2 -9.74 27.84 25.80
N ALA A 3 -8.69 28.36 26.44
CA ALA A 3 -7.45 27.62 26.65
C ALA A 3 -7.63 26.32 27.43
N ALA A 4 -8.49 26.32 28.46
CA ALA A 4 -8.79 25.12 29.23
C ALA A 4 -9.62 24.11 28.41
N ALA A 5 -10.49 24.58 27.52
CA ALA A 5 -11.22 23.72 26.59
C ALA A 5 -10.27 23.07 25.56
N ALA A 6 -9.34 23.84 24.99
CA ALA A 6 -8.34 23.34 24.06
C ALA A 6 -7.46 22.24 24.67
N VAL A 7 -7.03 22.41 25.93
CA VAL A 7 -6.26 21.38 26.65
C VAL A 7 -7.09 20.12 26.89
N ARG A 8 -8.38 20.25 27.25
CA ARG A 8 -9.27 19.10 27.41
C ARG A 8 -9.50 18.35 26.09
N GLU A 9 -9.63 19.08 25.00
CA GLU A 9 -9.78 18.47 23.67
C GLU A 9 -8.50 17.71 23.27
N LEU A 10 -7.33 18.29 23.52
CA LEU A 10 -6.06 17.60 23.30
C LEU A 10 -5.94 16.33 24.15
N GLN A 11 -6.36 16.38 25.42
CA GLN A 11 -6.41 15.20 26.29
C GLN A 11 -7.30 14.11 25.67
N LEU A 12 -8.50 14.48 25.19
CA LEU A 12 -9.44 13.55 24.58
C LEU A 12 -8.85 12.89 23.32
N ILE A 13 -8.20 13.67 22.44
CA ILE A 13 -7.54 13.16 21.24
C ILE A 13 -6.46 12.14 21.61
N LEU A 14 -5.57 12.49 22.53
CA LEU A 14 -4.46 11.60 22.95
C LEU A 14 -4.96 10.30 23.61
N GLN A 15 -6.02 10.38 24.41
CA GLN A 15 -6.66 9.23 25.04
C GLN A 15 -7.33 8.34 24.00
N THR A 16 -8.03 8.94 23.04
CA THR A 16 -8.72 8.23 21.95
C THR A 16 -7.74 7.50 21.05
N LEU A 17 -6.57 8.09 20.79
CA LEU A 17 -5.49 7.45 20.06
C LEU A 17 -4.76 6.37 20.88
N GLY A 18 -5.02 6.28 22.20
CA GLY A 18 -4.35 5.33 23.09
C GLY A 18 -2.87 5.61 23.32
N THR A 19 -2.36 6.77 22.89
CA THR A 19 -0.93 7.10 22.95
C THR A 19 -0.51 7.70 24.30
N CYS A 20 -1.43 8.36 25.01
CA CYS A 20 -1.16 8.97 26.32
C CYS A 20 -2.47 9.13 27.10
N GLN A 21 -2.47 8.89 28.41
CA GLN A 21 -3.68 9.11 29.23
C GLN A 21 -3.91 10.59 29.57
N GLY A 22 -2.91 11.45 29.36
CA GLY A 22 -3.04 12.91 29.51
C GLY A 22 -3.29 13.40 30.94
N ASN A 23 -2.96 12.61 31.97
CA ASN A 23 -3.18 13.00 33.37
C ASN A 23 -2.20 14.12 33.79
N MET A 24 -2.71 15.33 33.99
CA MET A 24 -1.90 16.48 34.41
C MET A 24 -1.40 16.38 35.86
N ALA A 25 -2.16 15.75 36.76
CA ALA A 25 -1.78 15.62 38.17
C ALA A 25 -0.59 14.67 38.37
N GLU A 26 -0.47 13.67 37.49
CA GLU A 26 0.67 12.75 37.44
C GLU A 26 1.81 13.26 36.53
N GLY A 27 1.66 14.44 35.93
CA GLY A 27 2.67 15.06 35.08
C GLY A 27 2.81 14.44 33.69
N GLN A 28 1.83 13.63 33.24
CA GLN A 28 1.79 13.03 31.90
C GLN A 28 1.49 14.07 30.81
N LEU A 29 0.81 15.16 31.18
CA LEU A 29 0.58 16.31 30.32
C LEU A 29 0.96 17.58 31.09
N ARG A 30 1.84 18.39 30.50
CA ARG A 30 2.30 19.66 31.06
C ARG A 30 1.96 20.78 30.11
N VAL A 31 1.52 21.91 30.67
CA VAL A 31 1.11 23.08 29.90
C VAL A 31 1.71 24.32 30.56
N ASP A 32 2.41 25.11 29.76
CA ASP A 32 2.82 26.47 30.09
C ASP A 32 1.95 27.44 29.27
N ALA A 33 1.46 28.52 29.88
CA ALA A 33 0.57 29.48 29.24
C ALA A 33 1.33 30.75 28.83
N ASN A 34 1.19 31.20 27.59
CA ASN A 34 1.77 32.46 27.13
C ASN A 34 0.65 33.49 26.98
N VAL A 35 0.72 34.59 27.72
CA VAL A 35 -0.35 35.59 27.80
C VAL A 35 0.20 36.98 27.49
N SER A 36 -0.50 37.69 26.61
CA SER A 36 -0.29 39.10 26.31
C SER A 36 -1.65 39.77 26.07
N VAL A 37 -1.84 40.99 26.54
CA VAL A 37 -3.03 41.80 26.22
C VAL A 37 -2.68 42.91 25.23
N HIS A 38 -3.62 43.27 24.35
CA HIS A 38 -3.51 44.40 23.43
C HIS A 38 -4.91 44.95 23.12
N ARG A 39 -4.99 46.18 22.63
CA ARG A 39 -6.26 46.74 22.15
C ARG A 39 -6.57 46.25 20.73
N PRO A 40 -7.85 46.14 20.35
CA PRO A 40 -8.23 45.80 18.99
C PRO A 40 -7.56 46.73 17.96
N GLY A 41 -6.89 46.15 16.98
CA GLY A 41 -6.16 46.90 15.94
C GLY A 41 -4.73 47.31 16.30
N GLU A 42 -4.29 47.12 17.55
CA GLU A 42 -2.88 47.31 17.96
C GLU A 42 -2.08 46.00 17.86
N PRO A 43 -0.74 46.06 17.71
CA PRO A 43 0.13 44.88 17.78
C PRO A 43 -0.01 44.11 19.11
N LEU A 44 0.38 42.84 19.11
CA LEU A 44 0.41 42.01 20.32
C LEU A 44 1.29 42.65 21.41
N GLY A 45 0.83 42.57 22.65
CA GLY A 45 1.56 43.06 23.82
C GLY A 45 2.76 42.21 24.21
N VAL A 46 3.45 42.63 25.25
CA VAL A 46 4.58 41.90 25.82
C VAL A 46 4.10 40.59 26.44
N ARG A 47 4.72 39.48 26.04
CA ARG A 47 4.39 38.13 26.51
C ARG A 47 4.86 37.90 27.94
N THR A 48 3.98 37.40 28.78
CA THR A 48 4.32 36.73 30.04
C THR A 48 4.12 35.23 29.91
N GLU A 49 5.11 34.43 30.28
CA GLU A 49 5.02 32.96 30.30
C GLU A 49 4.66 32.48 31.72
N VAL A 50 3.52 31.81 31.89
CA VAL A 50 3.06 31.27 33.17
C VAL A 50 3.30 29.76 33.23
N LYS A 51 4.08 29.33 34.21
CA LYS A 51 4.46 27.93 34.47
C LYS A 51 3.76 27.36 35.70
N ASN A 52 4.02 26.07 35.95
CA ASN A 52 3.54 25.32 37.12
C ASN A 52 2.00 25.16 37.16
N ILE A 53 1.42 24.78 36.02
CA ILE A 53 -0.01 24.60 35.87
C ILE A 53 -0.33 23.10 35.81
N ASN A 54 -0.90 22.58 36.89
CA ASN A 54 -1.14 21.13 37.05
C ASN A 54 -2.59 20.70 36.77
N SER A 55 -3.46 21.60 36.33
CA SER A 55 -4.82 21.24 35.91
C SER A 55 -5.40 22.25 34.91
N ALA A 56 -6.33 21.81 34.06
CA ALA A 56 -7.05 22.71 33.15
C ALA A 56 -7.85 23.81 33.89
N ARG A 57 -8.31 23.52 35.12
CA ARG A 57 -8.95 24.54 35.98
C ARG A 57 -7.95 25.61 36.41
N PHE A 58 -6.75 25.20 36.80
CA PHE A 58 -5.68 26.13 37.18
C PHE A 58 -5.16 26.91 35.98
N LEU A 59 -5.15 26.31 34.78
CA LEU A 59 -4.83 27.02 33.54
C LEU A 59 -5.78 28.19 33.31
N ALA A 60 -7.09 27.96 33.39
CA ALA A 60 -8.08 29.02 33.23
C ALA A 60 -7.85 30.15 34.23
N ARG A 61 -7.73 29.82 35.53
CA ARG A 61 -7.48 30.80 36.59
C ARG A 61 -6.18 31.58 36.40
N ALA A 62 -5.11 30.90 35.99
CA ALA A 62 -3.82 31.52 35.76
C ALA A 62 -3.90 32.54 34.63
N ILE A 63 -4.57 32.21 33.52
CA ILE A 63 -4.77 33.10 32.38
C ILE A 63 -5.67 34.28 32.76
N ASP A 64 -6.78 34.03 33.45
CA ASP A 64 -7.72 35.08 33.85
C ASP A 64 -7.01 36.10 34.77
N TYR A 65 -6.26 35.63 35.78
CA TYR A 65 -5.45 36.48 36.64
C TYR A 65 -4.37 37.27 35.87
N GLU A 66 -3.72 36.61 34.91
CA GLU A 66 -2.65 37.21 34.12
C GLU A 66 -3.17 38.33 33.20
N ILE A 67 -4.36 38.14 32.62
CA ILE A 67 -5.05 39.17 31.84
C ILE A 67 -5.37 40.37 32.71
N GLU A 68 -6.01 40.15 33.87
CA GLU A 68 -6.37 41.22 34.81
C GLU A 68 -5.14 41.99 35.27
N ARG A 69 -4.06 41.30 35.68
CA ARG A 69 -2.81 41.95 36.10
C ARG A 69 -2.22 42.82 34.99
N GLN A 70 -2.13 42.32 33.77
CA GLN A 70 -1.56 43.10 32.66
C GLN A 70 -2.44 44.32 32.33
N MET A 71 -3.77 44.17 32.37
CA MET A 71 -4.70 45.28 32.15
C MET A 71 -4.56 46.36 33.24
N GLU A 72 -4.49 45.99 34.52
CA GLU A 72 -4.31 46.93 35.63
C GLU A 72 -2.95 47.66 35.56
N LEU A 73 -1.88 46.93 35.25
CA LEU A 73 -0.55 47.49 35.12
C LEU A 73 -0.46 48.50 33.97
N LEU A 74 -1.03 48.17 32.81
CA LEU A 74 -1.09 49.09 31.67
C LEU A 74 -2.03 50.27 31.94
N GLY A 75 -3.16 50.04 32.62
CA GLY A 75 -4.14 51.06 32.98
C GLY A 75 -3.60 52.10 33.97
N SER A 76 -2.64 51.73 34.81
CA SER A 76 -1.94 52.63 35.74
C SER A 76 -0.71 53.32 35.11
N GLY A 77 -0.45 53.13 33.81
CA GLY A 77 0.68 53.70 33.09
C GLY A 77 2.00 52.94 33.26
N GLY A 78 1.97 51.74 33.84
CA GLY A 78 3.11 50.85 33.94
C GLY A 78 3.38 50.08 32.64
N THR A 79 4.43 49.26 32.65
CA THR A 79 4.86 48.44 31.51
C THR A 79 4.95 46.97 31.88
N VAL A 80 4.41 46.10 31.04
CA VAL A 80 4.56 44.64 31.19
C VAL A 80 5.99 44.22 30.81
N LEU A 81 6.64 43.43 31.66
CA LEU A 81 7.97 42.86 31.40
C LEU A 81 7.82 41.51 30.69
N ASN A 82 8.79 41.17 29.83
CA ASN A 82 8.88 39.82 29.27
C ASN A 82 9.53 38.91 30.30
N GLU A 83 8.72 38.26 31.13
CA GLU A 83 9.16 37.44 32.25
C GLU A 83 8.45 36.08 32.29
N THR A 84 9.06 35.14 33.01
CA THR A 84 8.42 33.88 33.38
C THR A 84 7.86 34.00 34.80
N ARG A 85 6.58 33.67 34.98
CA ARG A 85 5.88 33.64 36.27
C ARG A 85 5.43 32.23 36.59
N ALA A 86 5.28 31.90 37.86
CA ALA A 86 4.71 30.63 38.31
C ALA A 86 3.30 30.87 38.84
N PHE A 87 2.34 30.01 38.49
CA PHE A 87 1.02 30.03 39.12
C PHE A 87 1.10 29.38 40.52
N ASP A 88 0.71 30.13 41.55
CA ASP A 88 0.49 29.61 42.89
C ASP A 88 -1.00 29.28 43.08
N PHE A 89 -1.33 27.99 43.16
CA PHE A 89 -2.70 27.53 43.31
C PHE A 89 -3.33 27.93 44.65
N LYS A 90 -2.51 28.21 45.69
CA LYS A 90 -2.99 28.59 47.03
C LYS A 90 -3.51 30.02 47.02
N SER A 91 -2.68 30.98 46.57
CA SER A 91 -3.09 32.38 46.44
C SER A 91 -3.98 32.63 45.22
N GLY A 92 -3.90 31.78 44.19
CA GLY A 92 -4.56 32.00 42.91
C GLY A 92 -3.89 33.06 42.04
N GLN A 93 -2.64 33.41 42.35
CA GLN A 93 -1.89 34.49 41.69
C GLN A 93 -0.72 33.94 40.87
N THR A 94 -0.26 34.72 39.89
CA THR A 94 1.03 34.48 39.22
C THR A 94 2.14 35.24 39.96
N ILE A 95 3.23 34.56 40.30
CA ILE A 95 4.36 35.10 41.07
C ILE A 95 5.59 35.12 40.14
N PRO A 96 6.37 36.22 40.08
CA PRO A 96 7.56 36.28 39.25
C PRO A 96 8.54 35.18 39.67
N MET A 97 9.05 34.43 38.69
CA MET A 97 10.13 33.47 38.94
C MET A 97 11.46 34.22 38.92
N ARG A 98 12.43 33.75 39.72
CA ARG A 98 13.79 34.28 39.68
C ARG A 98 14.32 34.23 38.25
N ASP A 99 14.81 35.36 37.75
CA ASP A 99 15.40 35.47 36.41
C ASP A 99 16.47 34.39 36.21
N LYS A 100 16.16 33.43 35.34
CA LYS A 100 17.19 32.63 34.71
C LYS A 100 17.79 33.49 33.62
N GLU A 101 19.00 33.99 33.88
CA GLU A 101 19.96 34.57 32.95
C GLU A 101 19.61 34.40 31.45
N GLY A 102 19.19 35.50 30.80
CA GLY A 102 19.24 35.70 29.34
C GLY A 102 18.44 34.75 28.43
N LEU A 103 18.37 35.11 27.14
CA LEU A 103 17.97 34.17 26.08
C LEU A 103 18.98 33.02 26.08
N GLN A 104 18.56 31.84 26.54
CA GLN A 104 19.43 30.67 26.52
C GLN A 104 19.74 30.28 25.06
N ASP A 105 21.03 30.32 24.70
CA ASP A 105 21.50 29.77 23.44
C ASP A 105 21.55 28.24 23.56
N TYR A 106 20.49 27.60 23.09
CA TYR A 106 20.34 26.14 23.10
C TYR A 106 21.31 25.42 22.14
N ARG A 107 22.01 26.14 21.25
CA ARG A 107 23.00 25.59 20.30
C ARG A 107 22.52 24.30 19.62
N PHE A 108 21.31 24.33 19.06
CA PHE A 108 20.72 23.18 18.36
C PHE A 108 21.66 22.69 17.25
N MET A 109 21.99 21.40 17.27
CA MET A 109 22.71 20.71 16.19
C MET A 109 22.03 19.38 15.88
N PRO A 110 22.11 18.88 14.63
CA PRO A 110 21.62 17.54 14.29
C PRO A 110 22.31 16.47 15.15
N GLU A 111 21.54 15.51 15.67
CA GLU A 111 22.08 14.39 16.46
C GLU A 111 22.83 13.41 15.54
N PRO A 112 24.17 13.32 15.61
CA PRO A 112 24.95 12.50 14.68
C PRO A 112 24.74 10.98 14.89
N ASN A 113 24.29 10.56 16.08
CA ASN A 113 24.07 9.15 16.38
C ASN A 113 22.70 8.63 15.92
N LEU A 114 21.79 9.52 15.51
CA LEU A 114 20.46 9.16 15.02
C LEU A 114 20.38 9.46 13.51
N PRO A 115 20.35 8.44 12.64
CA PRO A 115 20.10 8.68 11.23
C PRO A 115 18.70 9.30 11.02
N PRO A 116 18.49 10.10 9.96
CA PRO A 116 17.19 10.72 9.70
C PRO A 116 16.06 9.69 9.62
N LEU A 117 14.98 9.92 10.37
CA LEU A 117 13.76 9.12 10.27
C LEU A 117 12.98 9.50 9.02
N VAL A 118 12.83 8.57 8.07
CA VAL A 118 11.97 8.75 6.88
C VAL A 118 10.61 8.10 7.16
N VAL A 119 9.56 8.90 7.28
CA VAL A 119 8.20 8.43 7.52
C VAL A 119 7.46 8.28 6.19
N TYR A 120 6.98 7.07 5.89
CA TYR A 120 6.15 6.81 4.72
C TYR A 120 4.68 6.69 5.12
N ASP A 121 3.81 7.52 4.53
CA ASP A 121 2.37 7.36 4.71
C ASP A 121 1.86 6.22 3.80
N SER A 122 1.68 5.05 4.40
CA SER A 122 1.17 3.84 3.72
C SER A 122 -0.28 3.96 3.22
N GLN A 123 -0.98 5.05 3.51
CA GLN A 123 -2.37 5.27 3.10
C GLN A 123 -2.51 6.03 1.78
N LEU A 124 -1.47 6.73 1.31
CA LEU A 124 -1.55 7.39 0.00
C LEU A 124 -1.41 6.36 -1.13
N PRO A 125 -2.34 6.35 -2.11
CA PRO A 125 -2.25 5.45 -3.27
C PRO A 125 -0.92 5.56 -4.02
N SER A 126 -0.30 6.73 -4.06
CA SER A 126 1.02 6.95 -4.68
C SER A 126 2.15 6.19 -3.97
N ALA A 127 2.17 6.22 -2.63
CA ALA A 127 3.17 5.53 -1.83
C ALA A 127 3.02 4.00 -1.94
N ARG A 128 1.78 3.50 -1.91
CA ARG A 128 1.49 2.07 -2.15
C ARG A 128 1.96 1.63 -3.53
N ARG A 129 1.66 2.41 -4.58
CA ARG A 129 2.10 2.12 -5.95
C ARG A 129 3.62 2.06 -6.07
N ALA A 130 4.33 3.05 -5.53
CA ALA A 130 5.78 3.10 -5.56
C ALA A 130 6.40 1.88 -4.88
N ARG A 131 5.90 1.52 -3.68
CA ARG A 131 6.35 0.32 -2.97
C ARG A 131 6.13 -0.97 -3.77
N LEU A 132 4.99 -1.14 -4.43
CA LEU A 132 4.72 -2.33 -5.23
C LEU A 132 5.71 -2.46 -6.41
N VAL A 133 6.06 -1.34 -7.05
CA VAL A 133 7.06 -1.32 -8.12
C VAL A 133 8.45 -1.68 -7.59
N ASP A 134 8.87 -1.09 -6.47
CA ASP A 134 10.19 -1.34 -5.89
C ASP A 134 10.36 -2.78 -5.38
N VAL A 135 9.36 -3.30 -4.65
CA VAL A 135 9.45 -4.60 -4.00
C VAL A 135 9.29 -5.75 -4.99
N PHE A 136 8.35 -5.63 -5.93
CA PHE A 136 8.00 -6.73 -6.84
C PHE A 136 8.56 -6.54 -8.26
N GLY A 137 9.20 -5.41 -8.56
CA GLY A 137 9.71 -5.11 -9.89
C GLY A 137 8.63 -5.07 -10.97
N ILE A 138 7.37 -4.84 -10.61
CA ILE A 138 6.24 -4.77 -11.55
C ILE A 138 6.17 -3.41 -12.23
N ARG A 139 5.49 -3.33 -13.38
CA ARG A 139 5.33 -2.07 -14.11
C ARG A 139 4.45 -1.08 -13.33
N PRO A 140 4.70 0.24 -13.41
CA PRO A 140 3.86 1.25 -12.76
C PRO A 140 2.38 1.14 -13.10
N GLU A 141 2.04 0.81 -14.34
CA GLU A 141 0.66 0.58 -14.80
C GLU A 141 -0.03 -0.56 -14.03
N HIS A 142 0.69 -1.63 -13.68
CA HIS A 142 0.14 -2.74 -12.91
C HIS A 142 -0.10 -2.33 -11.45
N SER A 143 0.82 -1.56 -10.87
CA SER A 143 0.65 -1.02 -9.52
C SER A 143 -0.60 -0.13 -9.42
N LEU A 144 -0.91 0.64 -10.47
CA LEU A 144 -2.11 1.46 -10.52
C LEU A 144 -3.38 0.60 -10.52
N THR A 145 -3.41 -0.46 -11.33
CA THR A 145 -4.53 -1.41 -11.34
C THR A 145 -4.72 -2.07 -9.98
N LEU A 146 -3.64 -2.56 -9.35
CA LEU A 146 -3.71 -3.23 -8.05
C LEU A 146 -4.28 -2.34 -6.94
N VAL A 147 -3.88 -1.07 -6.92
CA VAL A 147 -4.28 -0.12 -5.86
C VAL A 147 -5.69 0.43 -6.09
N ASN A 148 -6.17 0.46 -7.33
CA ASN A 148 -7.51 0.95 -7.67
C ASN A 148 -8.62 -0.10 -7.48
N GLU A 149 -8.26 -1.39 -7.47
CA GLU A 149 -9.21 -2.48 -7.31
C GLU A 149 -9.23 -2.96 -5.85
N ASP A 150 -10.41 -3.02 -5.24
CA ASP A 150 -10.54 -3.41 -3.83
C ASP A 150 -9.96 -4.81 -3.60
N ARG A 151 -9.08 -4.91 -2.60
CA ARG A 151 -8.42 -6.15 -2.14
C ARG A 151 -7.55 -6.88 -3.17
N LEU A 152 -7.35 -6.31 -4.36
CA LEU A 152 -6.54 -6.96 -5.40
C LEU A 152 -5.04 -6.92 -5.07
N THR A 153 -4.60 -5.86 -4.38
CA THR A 153 -3.22 -5.75 -3.90
C THR A 153 -2.89 -6.90 -2.95
N GLU A 154 -3.72 -7.14 -1.95
CA GLU A 154 -3.56 -8.21 -0.96
C GLU A 154 -3.63 -9.60 -1.62
N TYR A 155 -4.50 -9.78 -2.61
CA TYR A 155 -4.57 -11.01 -3.40
C TYR A 155 -3.26 -11.26 -4.15
N PHE A 156 -2.74 -10.27 -4.86
CA PHE A 156 -1.47 -10.37 -5.59
C PHE A 156 -0.29 -10.66 -4.65
N GLU A 157 -0.18 -9.92 -3.55
CA GLU A 157 0.87 -10.16 -2.56
C GLU A 157 0.78 -11.57 -1.96
N GLY A 158 -0.44 -12.08 -1.74
CA GLY A 158 -0.66 -13.46 -1.29
C GLY A 158 -0.13 -14.48 -2.28
N VAL A 159 -0.43 -14.31 -3.59
CA VAL A 159 0.10 -15.17 -4.66
C VAL A 159 1.63 -15.09 -4.70
N ALA A 160 2.19 -13.88 -4.75
CA ALA A 160 3.62 -13.63 -4.92
C ALA A 160 4.47 -14.19 -3.76
N ARG A 161 3.92 -14.28 -2.55
CA ARG A 161 4.59 -14.90 -1.39
C ARG A 161 4.56 -16.42 -1.41
N MET A 162 3.61 -17.03 -2.12
CA MET A 162 3.39 -18.48 -2.11
C MET A 162 3.96 -19.19 -3.35
N THR A 163 4.10 -18.50 -4.48
CA THR A 163 4.64 -19.06 -5.72
C THR A 163 6.15 -18.88 -5.83
N ARG A 164 6.80 -19.79 -6.54
CA ARG A 164 8.19 -19.66 -7.01
C ARG A 164 8.31 -18.84 -8.29
N ALA A 165 7.20 -18.60 -9.00
CA ALA A 165 7.20 -17.80 -10.22
C ALA A 165 7.57 -16.34 -9.94
N GLU A 166 8.27 -15.71 -10.87
CA GLU A 166 8.62 -14.29 -10.75
C GLU A 166 7.36 -13.41 -10.60
N PRO A 167 7.40 -12.36 -9.75
CA PRO A 167 6.25 -11.47 -9.56
C PRO A 167 5.70 -10.85 -10.86
N LYS A 168 6.57 -10.63 -11.86
CA LYS A 168 6.19 -10.15 -13.20
C LYS A 168 5.31 -11.14 -13.97
N LYS A 169 5.50 -12.45 -13.79
CA LYS A 169 4.62 -13.48 -14.37
C LYS A 169 3.32 -13.57 -13.58
N ALA A 170 3.40 -13.58 -12.24
CA ALA A 170 2.25 -13.67 -11.36
C ALA A 170 1.26 -12.50 -11.57
N ILE A 171 1.75 -11.26 -11.67
CA ILE A 171 0.89 -10.08 -11.87
C ILE A 171 0.13 -10.14 -13.21
N GLY A 172 0.73 -10.75 -14.23
CA GLY A 172 0.10 -10.96 -15.53
C GLY A 172 -1.17 -11.82 -15.42
N TRP A 173 -1.10 -12.90 -14.64
CA TRP A 173 -2.25 -13.78 -14.38
C TRP A 173 -3.29 -13.11 -13.49
N VAL A 174 -2.86 -12.39 -12.45
CA VAL A 174 -3.78 -11.66 -11.56
C VAL A 174 -4.58 -10.61 -12.34
N ILE A 175 -3.94 -9.81 -13.20
CA ILE A 175 -4.63 -8.75 -13.95
C ILE A 175 -5.44 -9.31 -15.13
N LYS A 176 -4.87 -10.21 -15.93
CA LYS A 176 -5.52 -10.64 -17.18
C LYS A 176 -6.58 -11.71 -16.95
N ASP A 177 -6.30 -12.69 -16.09
CA ASP A 177 -7.16 -13.86 -15.93
C ASP A 177 -8.10 -13.71 -14.74
N VAL A 178 -7.57 -13.40 -13.56
CA VAL A 178 -8.40 -13.25 -12.35
C VAL A 178 -9.25 -11.99 -12.45
N LEU A 179 -8.63 -10.81 -12.53
CA LEU A 179 -9.36 -9.55 -12.58
C LEU A 179 -10.21 -9.44 -13.85
N GLY A 180 -9.70 -9.92 -15.00
CA GLY A 180 -10.46 -9.94 -16.25
C GLY A 180 -11.79 -10.71 -16.12
N LEU A 181 -11.75 -11.91 -15.53
CA LEU A 181 -12.94 -12.73 -15.36
C LEU A 181 -13.87 -12.20 -14.25
N LEU A 182 -13.32 -11.66 -13.16
CA LEU A 182 -14.09 -10.96 -12.13
C LEU A 182 -14.91 -9.81 -12.74
N LYS A 183 -14.27 -8.97 -13.57
CA LYS A 183 -14.95 -7.87 -14.26
C LYS A 183 -16.02 -8.35 -15.22
N GLN A 184 -15.76 -9.40 -15.98
CA GLN A 184 -16.74 -9.99 -16.90
C GLN A 184 -17.99 -10.49 -16.17
N LEU A 185 -17.82 -11.00 -14.94
CA LEU A 185 -18.91 -11.54 -14.12
C LEU A 185 -19.48 -10.54 -13.10
N GLY A 186 -18.96 -9.31 -13.04
CA GLY A 186 -19.38 -8.30 -12.05
C GLY A 186 -19.09 -8.69 -10.60
N LEU A 187 -18.03 -9.46 -10.36
CA LEU A 187 -17.65 -9.97 -9.04
C LEU A 187 -16.49 -9.18 -8.45
N SER A 188 -16.43 -9.10 -7.12
CA SER A 188 -15.27 -8.60 -6.39
C SER A 188 -14.23 -9.70 -6.15
N VAL A 189 -12.98 -9.31 -5.85
CA VAL A 189 -11.89 -10.26 -5.54
C VAL A 189 -12.23 -11.18 -4.36
N SER A 190 -12.99 -10.69 -3.38
CA SER A 190 -13.43 -11.49 -2.22
C SER A 190 -14.42 -12.60 -2.60
N GLN A 191 -15.04 -12.51 -3.78
CA GLN A 191 -15.97 -13.52 -4.32
C GLN A 191 -15.27 -14.47 -5.31
N SER A 192 -13.96 -14.33 -5.51
CA SER A 192 -13.21 -15.22 -6.40
C SER A 192 -13.24 -16.67 -5.88
N PRO A 193 -13.67 -17.65 -6.70
CA PRO A 193 -13.57 -19.06 -6.35
C PRO A 193 -12.11 -19.56 -6.37
N VAL A 194 -11.21 -18.81 -7.02
CA VAL A 194 -9.78 -19.13 -7.08
C VAL A 194 -9.05 -18.37 -6.00
N SER A 195 -8.56 -19.09 -4.99
CA SER A 195 -7.77 -18.52 -3.89
C SER A 195 -6.35 -18.15 -4.36
N PRO A 196 -5.65 -17.24 -3.64
CA PRO A 196 -4.25 -16.93 -3.92
C PRO A 196 -3.36 -18.18 -3.95
N ARG A 197 -3.61 -19.13 -3.03
CA ARG A 197 -2.88 -20.39 -2.95
C ARG A 197 -3.09 -21.26 -4.19
N ALA A 198 -4.34 -21.41 -4.65
CA ALA A 198 -4.64 -22.22 -5.84
C ALA A 198 -3.99 -21.64 -7.09
N LEU A 199 -3.97 -20.30 -7.22
CA LEU A 199 -3.26 -19.66 -8.33
C LEU A 199 -1.74 -19.84 -8.21
N ALA A 200 -1.17 -19.70 -7.01
CA ALA A 200 0.26 -19.92 -6.79
C ALA A 200 0.69 -21.35 -7.15
N GLU A 201 -0.08 -22.36 -6.73
CA GLU A 201 0.16 -23.77 -7.08
C GLU A 201 0.10 -23.99 -8.60
N LEU A 202 -0.83 -23.33 -9.32
CA LEU A 202 -0.90 -23.40 -10.79
C LEU A 202 0.33 -22.77 -11.46
N LEU A 203 0.77 -21.61 -10.97
CA LEU A 203 1.96 -20.92 -11.50
C LEU A 203 3.23 -21.74 -11.28
N ASP A 204 3.34 -22.42 -10.14
CA ASP A 204 4.45 -23.33 -9.85
C ASP A 204 4.49 -24.52 -10.81
N LEU A 205 3.34 -25.11 -11.15
CA LEU A 205 3.27 -26.19 -12.15
C LEU A 205 3.73 -25.72 -13.55
N LEU A 206 3.44 -24.46 -13.88
CA LEU A 206 3.87 -23.85 -15.13
C LEU A 206 5.38 -23.57 -15.13
N GLU A 207 5.93 -23.07 -14.03
CA GLU A 207 7.37 -22.81 -13.89
C GLU A 207 8.20 -24.10 -13.89
N ASP A 208 7.67 -25.16 -13.27
CA ASP A 208 8.28 -26.50 -13.28
C ASP A 208 8.16 -27.21 -14.65
N GLY A 209 7.53 -26.59 -15.66
CA GLY A 209 7.33 -27.18 -16.99
C GLY A 209 6.39 -28.39 -17.00
N ARG A 210 5.59 -28.60 -15.95
CA ARG A 210 4.66 -29.74 -15.85
C ARG A 210 3.41 -29.57 -16.70
N VAL A 211 3.05 -28.32 -16.99
CA VAL A 211 1.95 -27.94 -17.88
C VAL A 211 2.42 -26.85 -18.83
N SER A 212 1.85 -26.83 -20.03
CA SER A 212 2.04 -25.70 -20.95
C SER A 212 1.24 -24.48 -20.49
N SER A 213 1.50 -23.32 -21.12
CA SER A 213 0.68 -22.11 -20.91
C SER A 213 -0.78 -22.31 -21.30
N SER A 214 -1.07 -23.08 -22.36
CA SER A 214 -2.44 -23.35 -22.81
C SER A 214 -3.17 -24.32 -21.87
N ALA A 215 -2.48 -25.38 -21.42
CA ALA A 215 -3.01 -26.30 -20.41
C ALA A 215 -3.29 -25.58 -19.09
N ALA A 216 -2.41 -24.66 -18.66
CA ALA A 216 -2.61 -23.87 -17.45
C ALA A 216 -3.88 -23.00 -17.52
N LYS A 217 -4.24 -22.46 -18.70
CA LYS A 217 -5.51 -21.73 -18.88
C LYS A 217 -6.72 -22.65 -18.69
N THR A 218 -6.66 -23.87 -19.22
CA THR A 218 -7.72 -24.87 -19.00
C THR A 218 -7.87 -25.20 -17.51
N VAL A 219 -6.75 -25.42 -16.81
CA VAL A 219 -6.77 -25.66 -15.36
C VAL A 219 -7.37 -24.48 -14.60
N PHE A 220 -7.00 -23.24 -14.95
CA PHE A 220 -7.59 -22.05 -14.35
C PHE A 220 -9.11 -21.98 -14.51
N GLN A 221 -9.63 -22.30 -15.70
CA GLN A 221 -11.08 -22.33 -15.95
C GLN A 221 -11.79 -23.40 -15.10
N GLU A 222 -11.16 -24.54 -14.87
CA GLU A 222 -11.70 -25.58 -13.98
C GLU A 222 -11.65 -25.20 -12.50
N LEU A 223 -10.59 -24.50 -12.05
CA LEU A 223 -10.52 -23.91 -10.71
C LEU A 223 -11.64 -22.89 -10.52
N TRP A 224 -11.94 -22.10 -11.55
CA TRP A 224 -12.99 -21.09 -11.51
C TRP A 224 -14.40 -21.67 -11.30
N LYS A 225 -14.63 -22.92 -11.73
CA LYS A 225 -15.90 -23.62 -11.48
C LYS A 225 -16.14 -23.92 -9.99
N GLY A 226 -15.18 -23.65 -9.10
CA GLY A 226 -15.36 -23.78 -7.66
C GLY A 226 -15.45 -25.23 -7.17
N THR A 227 -14.87 -26.17 -7.92
CA THR A 227 -14.98 -27.61 -7.64
C THR A 227 -14.17 -28.09 -6.42
N GLY A 228 -13.43 -27.20 -5.74
CA GLY A 228 -12.59 -27.52 -4.57
C GLY A 228 -11.33 -28.35 -4.88
N ARG A 229 -11.11 -28.70 -6.15
CA ARG A 229 -9.94 -29.45 -6.62
C ARG A 229 -8.70 -28.55 -6.65
N SER A 230 -7.54 -29.11 -6.32
CA SER A 230 -6.24 -28.46 -6.50
C SER A 230 -5.82 -28.44 -7.99
N PRO A 231 -4.95 -27.51 -8.41
CA PRO A 231 -4.43 -27.49 -9.78
C PRO A 231 -3.80 -28.82 -10.20
N ALA A 232 -3.04 -29.46 -9.32
CA ALA A 232 -2.38 -30.73 -9.59
C ALA A 232 -3.38 -31.89 -9.83
N GLN A 233 -4.51 -31.90 -9.09
CA GLN A 233 -5.58 -32.87 -9.31
C GLN A 233 -6.22 -32.67 -10.68
N ILE A 234 -6.55 -31.44 -11.04
CA ILE A 234 -7.16 -31.12 -12.35
C ILE A 234 -6.24 -31.54 -13.50
N VAL A 235 -4.93 -31.28 -13.39
CA VAL A 235 -3.94 -31.69 -14.40
C VAL A 235 -3.94 -33.20 -14.59
N LYS A 236 -4.01 -33.97 -13.50
CA LYS A 236 -4.01 -35.43 -13.55
C LYS A 236 -5.33 -35.99 -14.10
N GLU A 237 -6.46 -35.47 -13.63
CA GLU A 237 -7.81 -35.93 -14.04
C GLU A 237 -8.09 -35.67 -15.51
N LEU A 238 -7.63 -34.53 -16.03
CA LEU A 238 -7.87 -34.12 -17.41
C LEU A 238 -6.72 -34.50 -18.36
N ASP A 239 -5.70 -35.22 -17.87
CA ASP A 239 -4.51 -35.61 -18.62
C ASP A 239 -3.84 -34.43 -19.34
N LEU A 240 -3.62 -33.33 -18.60
CA LEU A 240 -3.10 -32.05 -19.13
C LEU A 240 -1.59 -31.89 -18.94
N GLY A 241 -0.88 -32.97 -18.57
CA GLY A 241 0.57 -32.94 -18.43
C GLY A 241 1.27 -32.62 -19.75
N LEU A 242 2.38 -31.87 -19.67
CA LEU A 242 3.18 -31.51 -20.85
C LEU A 242 3.64 -32.77 -21.58
N VAL A 243 3.44 -32.81 -22.90
CA VAL A 243 4.04 -33.84 -23.77
C VAL A 243 5.40 -33.32 -24.20
N ASP A 244 6.46 -34.08 -23.91
CA ASP A 244 7.85 -33.73 -24.28
C ASP A 244 8.41 -34.63 -25.40
N ASP A 245 7.63 -35.63 -25.85
CA ASP A 245 8.00 -36.50 -26.96
C ASP A 245 8.00 -35.71 -28.28
N GLY A 246 9.20 -35.34 -28.72
CA GLY A 246 9.42 -34.56 -29.93
C GLY A 246 8.89 -35.24 -31.18
N ASP A 247 8.95 -36.57 -31.25
CA ASP A 247 8.53 -37.35 -32.41
C ASP A 247 7.00 -37.40 -32.52
N GLU A 248 6.30 -37.40 -31.38
CA GLU A 248 4.84 -37.28 -31.36
C GLU A 248 4.39 -35.89 -31.81
N ILE A 249 4.99 -34.82 -31.26
CA ILE A 249 4.64 -33.44 -31.63
C ILE A 249 4.95 -33.17 -33.11
N GLN A 250 6.09 -33.67 -33.61
CA GLN A 250 6.48 -33.51 -35.01
C GLN A 250 5.50 -34.22 -35.96
N ARG A 251 5.06 -35.45 -35.62
CA ARG A 251 4.02 -36.16 -36.40
C ARG A 251 2.70 -35.40 -36.45
N ILE A 252 2.29 -34.81 -35.33
CA ILE A 252 1.07 -33.99 -35.25
C ILE A 252 1.22 -32.72 -36.10
N CYS A 253 2.36 -32.03 -36.00
CA CYS A 253 2.64 -30.84 -36.81
C CYS A 253 2.61 -31.17 -38.30
N GLN A 254 3.25 -32.27 -38.72
CA GLN A 254 3.25 -32.70 -40.12
C GLN A 254 1.82 -33.01 -40.62
N SER A 255 1.03 -33.74 -39.83
CA SER A 255 -0.37 -34.04 -40.15
C SER A 255 -1.21 -32.77 -40.34
N VAL A 256 -1.00 -31.75 -39.49
CA VAL A 256 -1.68 -30.45 -39.62
C VAL A 256 -1.25 -29.71 -40.88
N ILE A 257 0.04 -29.71 -41.23
CA ILE A 257 0.58 -29.11 -42.45
C ILE A 257 -0.04 -29.77 -43.69
N ASP A 258 -0.02 -31.11 -43.74
CA ASP A 258 -0.51 -31.89 -44.89
C ASP A 258 -2.01 -31.69 -45.10
N SER A 259 -2.77 -31.53 -44.01
CA SER A 259 -4.23 -31.34 -44.07
C SER A 259 -4.66 -29.90 -44.40
N HIS A 260 -3.74 -28.92 -44.42
CA HIS A 260 -4.05 -27.49 -44.61
C HIS A 260 -3.15 -26.81 -45.66
N PRO A 261 -3.14 -27.28 -46.92
CA PRO A 261 -2.21 -26.82 -47.94
C PRO A 261 -2.43 -25.37 -48.40
N GLU A 262 -3.63 -24.81 -48.24
CA GLU A 262 -3.91 -23.39 -48.54
C GLU A 262 -3.24 -22.46 -47.53
N GLU A 263 -3.30 -22.81 -46.25
CA GLU A 263 -2.63 -22.09 -45.17
C GLU A 263 -1.11 -22.10 -45.33
N VAL A 264 -0.53 -23.24 -45.71
CA VAL A 264 0.91 -23.36 -45.97
C VAL A 264 1.33 -22.47 -47.14
N ARG A 265 0.56 -22.44 -48.23
CA ARG A 265 0.82 -21.53 -49.36
C ARG A 265 0.75 -20.06 -48.94
N ALA A 266 -0.21 -19.68 -48.11
CA ALA A 266 -0.32 -18.31 -47.60
C ALA A 266 0.87 -17.91 -46.72
N ILE A 267 1.39 -18.84 -45.90
CA ILE A 267 2.60 -18.61 -45.08
C ILE A 267 3.81 -18.39 -45.98
N ARG A 268 4.01 -19.24 -47.00
CA ARG A 268 5.09 -19.10 -47.99
C ARG A 268 5.01 -17.82 -48.81
N ALA A 269 3.80 -17.31 -49.06
CA ALA A 269 3.55 -16.02 -49.70
C ALA A 269 3.81 -14.81 -48.77
N GLY A 270 4.27 -15.04 -47.53
CA GLY A 270 4.66 -14.00 -46.57
C GLY A 270 3.59 -13.66 -45.53
N ASN A 271 2.41 -14.29 -45.55
CA ASN A 271 1.36 -14.04 -44.56
C ASN A 271 1.58 -14.85 -43.27
N ARG A 272 2.56 -14.42 -42.47
CA ARG A 272 2.93 -15.05 -41.19
C ARG A 272 1.82 -15.08 -40.14
N LYS A 273 0.72 -14.32 -40.30
CA LYS A 273 -0.42 -14.37 -39.37
C LYS A 273 -1.14 -15.73 -39.42
N VAL A 274 -1.06 -16.43 -40.56
CA VAL A 274 -1.70 -17.75 -40.75
C VAL A 274 -1.03 -18.84 -39.92
N LEU A 275 0.25 -18.68 -39.57
CA LEU A 275 0.97 -19.61 -38.69
C LEU A 275 0.28 -19.77 -37.32
N ASN A 276 -0.27 -18.69 -36.76
CA ASN A 276 -1.01 -18.74 -35.49
C ASN A 276 -2.26 -19.63 -35.58
N LYS A 277 -2.87 -19.76 -36.77
CA LYS A 277 -4.00 -20.67 -37.01
C LYS A 277 -3.54 -22.13 -36.94
N LEU A 278 -2.41 -22.48 -37.56
CA LEU A 278 -1.83 -23.82 -37.51
C LEU A 278 -1.38 -24.20 -36.09
N ILE A 279 -0.76 -23.27 -35.35
CA ILE A 279 -0.44 -23.47 -33.93
C ILE A 279 -1.71 -23.80 -33.14
N GLY A 280 -2.80 -23.07 -33.36
CA GLY A 280 -4.09 -23.33 -32.72
C GLY A 280 -4.65 -24.74 -33.03
N LEU A 281 -4.45 -25.24 -34.24
CA LEU A 281 -4.87 -26.59 -34.64
C LEU A 281 -4.04 -27.69 -33.97
N VAL A 282 -2.71 -27.53 -33.93
CA VAL A 282 -1.82 -28.46 -33.21
C VAL A 282 -2.19 -28.48 -31.72
N GLN A 283 -2.35 -27.30 -31.11
CA GLN A 283 -2.76 -27.17 -29.71
C GLN A 283 -4.12 -27.85 -29.45
N LYS A 284 -5.07 -27.79 -30.38
CA LYS A 284 -6.35 -28.49 -30.26
C LYS A 284 -6.17 -30.01 -30.31
N GLN A 285 -5.35 -30.53 -31.21
CA GLN A 285 -5.08 -31.97 -31.31
C GLN A 285 -4.32 -32.50 -30.09
N THR A 286 -3.38 -31.72 -29.56
CA THR A 286 -2.62 -32.08 -28.34
C THR A 286 -3.36 -31.73 -27.05
N LYS A 287 -4.62 -31.28 -27.09
CA LYS A 287 -5.39 -30.78 -25.92
C LYS A 287 -4.64 -29.72 -25.09
N GLY A 288 -3.84 -28.90 -25.74
CA GLY A 288 -3.00 -27.88 -25.12
C GLY A 288 -1.72 -28.40 -24.49
N ARG A 289 -1.41 -29.70 -24.58
CA ARG A 289 -0.27 -30.30 -23.86
C ARG A 289 1.09 -30.06 -24.48
N ALA A 290 1.16 -29.57 -25.72
CA ALA A 290 2.43 -29.26 -26.37
C ALA A 290 2.87 -27.82 -26.03
N ASP A 291 4.16 -27.61 -25.86
CA ASP A 291 4.72 -26.26 -25.67
C ASP A 291 4.49 -25.41 -26.95
N PRO A 292 3.77 -24.28 -26.86
CA PRO A 292 3.54 -23.39 -28.00
C PRO A 292 4.83 -22.89 -28.66
N VAL A 293 5.92 -22.71 -27.91
CA VAL A 293 7.20 -22.23 -28.46
C VAL A 293 7.81 -23.28 -29.38
N ARG A 294 7.84 -24.54 -28.92
CA ARG A 294 8.35 -25.67 -29.67
C ARG A 294 7.49 -25.99 -30.90
N VAL A 295 6.16 -25.97 -30.74
CA VAL A 295 5.21 -26.15 -31.85
C VAL A 295 5.40 -25.09 -32.91
N LYS A 296 5.58 -23.82 -32.51
CA LYS A 296 5.84 -22.73 -33.46
C LYS A 296 7.11 -22.97 -34.26
N ALA A 297 8.21 -23.35 -33.61
CA ALA A 297 9.48 -23.61 -34.29
C ALA A 297 9.35 -24.76 -35.31
N MET A 298 8.70 -25.87 -34.94
CA MET A 298 8.48 -27.02 -35.83
C MET A 298 7.60 -26.67 -37.04
N LEU A 299 6.56 -25.86 -36.84
CA LEU A 299 5.71 -25.40 -37.93
C LEU A 299 6.42 -24.40 -38.85
N GLU A 300 7.26 -23.51 -38.32
CA GLU A 300 8.07 -22.60 -39.15
C GLU A 300 9.05 -23.36 -40.03
N GLU A 301 9.69 -24.42 -39.51
CA GLU A 301 10.59 -25.28 -40.27
C GLU A 301 9.83 -26.08 -41.36
N GLY A 302 8.70 -26.69 -41.02
CA GLY A 302 7.91 -27.49 -41.97
C GLY A 302 7.12 -26.69 -43.02
N THR A 303 6.94 -25.39 -42.82
CA THR A 303 6.21 -24.50 -43.76
C THR A 303 7.11 -23.54 -44.55
N SER A 304 8.40 -23.49 -44.22
CA SER A 304 9.42 -22.85 -45.06
C SER A 304 9.50 -23.51 -46.45
#